data_AF-A0A2U3P3L8-F1
#
_entry.id   AF-A0A2U3P3L8-F1
#
_cell.length_a   1.000
_cell.length_b   1.000
_cell.length_c   1.000
_cell.angle_alpha   90.00
_cell.angle_beta   90.00
_cell.angle_gamma   90.00
#
_symmetry.space_group_name_H-M   'P 1'
#
loop_
_entity.id
_entity.type
_entity.pdbx_description
1 polymer ?
#
loop_
_entity_poly.entity_id
_entity_poly.type
_entity_poly.pdbx_seq_one_letter_code
_entity_poly.pdbx_strand_id
1 'polypeptide(L)'
;MQSARRLAAALNAPVDDEEPDLGFFWVTGLTTDGAIVVANSYGLAYIPDGVQLPEQVHMATADKAISAGERASWVTYPALAVQGWAVHHNVKLRALIATAEQLADSNPDVAKILLQVDDIPDSGEMVGRSRLAVADPATAERLAQTPDVHLLAVLPPPPADAAPPADQRFRLWLPVMKTMAYDDPRRQTPHLQAFHAYVAHAQELAGNDAYTAADPAAQRRAVDGWLYWKHLAGLHQAALAEVSVGKGAPIRGMT
;
A
#
# COMPACT_ATOMS: atom_id res chain seq x y z
N MET A 1 -12.10 -20.30 4.10
CA MET A 1 -11.29 -20.15 5.33
C MET A 1 -9.83 -20.54 5.11
N GLN A 2 -9.52 -21.79 4.76
CA GLN A 2 -8.12 -22.25 4.62
C GLN A 2 -7.30 -21.45 3.59
N SER A 3 -7.91 -21.00 2.49
CA SER A 3 -7.22 -20.16 1.49
C SER A 3 -6.87 -18.77 2.01
N ALA A 4 -7.76 -18.13 2.78
CA ALA A 4 -7.50 -16.81 3.37
C ALA A 4 -6.41 -16.88 4.46
N ARG A 5 -6.36 -17.97 5.24
CA ARG A 5 -5.28 -18.19 6.21
C ARG A 5 -3.93 -18.40 5.54
N ARG A 6 -3.87 -19.19 4.45
CA ARG A 6 -2.65 -19.38 3.66
C ARG A 6 -2.16 -18.08 3.02
N LEU A 7 -3.07 -17.28 2.47
CA LEU A 7 -2.73 -15.95 1.95
C LEU A 7 -2.17 -15.04 3.06
N ALA A 8 -2.83 -14.99 4.21
CA ALA A 8 -2.39 -14.16 5.33
C ALA A 8 -1.00 -14.55 5.83
N ALA A 9 -0.70 -15.86 5.84
CA ALA A 9 0.62 -16.38 6.18
C ALA A 9 1.68 -15.98 5.15
N ALA A 10 1.41 -16.18 3.85
CA ALA A 10 2.33 -15.80 2.77
C ALA A 10 2.60 -14.28 2.76
N LEU A 11 1.60 -13.45 3.00
CA LEU A 11 1.79 -12.00 3.09
C LEU A 11 2.67 -11.56 4.27
N ASN A 12 2.75 -12.36 5.34
CA ASN A 12 3.60 -12.08 6.51
C ASN A 12 4.91 -12.88 6.49
N ALA A 13 5.23 -13.55 5.39
CA ALA A 13 6.51 -14.19 5.16
C ALA A 13 7.51 -13.21 4.50
N PRO A 14 8.82 -13.45 4.61
CA PRO A 14 9.84 -12.74 3.85
C PRO A 14 9.61 -12.83 2.33
N VAL A 15 10.07 -11.83 1.59
CA VAL A 15 10.09 -11.82 0.12
C VAL A 15 11.54 -11.58 -0.31
N ASP A 16 12.04 -12.37 -1.28
CA ASP A 16 13.44 -12.32 -1.74
C ASP A 16 14.49 -12.45 -0.60
N ASP A 17 14.19 -13.26 0.43
CA ASP A 17 14.98 -13.43 1.65
C ASP A 17 15.20 -12.13 2.48
N GLU A 18 14.45 -11.06 2.18
CA GLU A 18 14.49 -9.81 2.94
C GLU A 18 13.51 -9.85 4.12
N GLU A 19 14.00 -9.54 5.31
CA GLU A 19 13.15 -9.34 6.48
C GLU A 19 12.19 -8.15 6.23
N PRO A 20 10.94 -8.22 6.71
CA PRO A 20 10.03 -7.09 6.63
C PRO A 20 10.62 -5.84 7.28
N ASP A 21 10.40 -4.68 6.64
CA ASP A 21 10.75 -3.39 7.22
C ASP A 21 10.16 -3.22 8.63
N LEU A 22 10.84 -2.42 9.46
CA LEU A 22 10.43 -2.19 10.84
C LEU A 22 8.96 -1.75 10.95
N GLY A 23 8.15 -2.60 11.59
CA GLY A 23 6.73 -2.32 11.82
C GLY A 23 5.84 -2.54 10.60
N PHE A 24 6.37 -3.05 9.49
CA PHE A 24 5.59 -3.48 8.33
C PHE A 24 4.92 -4.84 8.62
N PHE A 25 3.62 -4.94 8.39
CA PHE A 25 2.88 -6.19 8.46
C PHE A 25 1.56 -6.10 7.71
N TRP A 26 0.99 -7.26 7.37
CA TRP A 26 -0.31 -7.36 6.72
C TRP A 26 -1.39 -7.90 7.65
N VAL A 27 -2.61 -7.39 7.51
CA VAL A 27 -3.82 -7.97 8.08
C VAL A 27 -4.74 -8.41 6.94
N THR A 28 -5.27 -9.62 7.04
CA THR A 28 -6.23 -10.18 6.10
C THR A 28 -7.61 -10.28 6.73
N GLY A 29 -8.63 -9.76 6.07
CA GLY A 29 -10.04 -9.99 6.38
C GLY A 29 -10.62 -11.06 5.48
N LEU A 30 -11.43 -11.96 6.06
CA LEU A 30 -12.32 -12.85 5.33
C LEU A 30 -13.76 -12.40 5.59
N THR A 31 -14.53 -12.14 4.55
CA THR A 31 -15.97 -11.84 4.66
C THR A 31 -16.80 -13.12 4.76
N THR A 32 -18.06 -12.98 5.17
CA THR A 32 -19.02 -14.09 5.30
C THR A 32 -19.40 -14.72 3.96
N ASP A 33 -19.37 -13.96 2.87
CA ASP A 33 -19.58 -14.40 1.49
C ASP A 33 -18.29 -14.93 0.82
N GLY A 34 -17.14 -14.84 1.51
CA GLY A 34 -15.89 -15.49 1.09
C GLY A 34 -14.89 -14.59 0.35
N ALA A 35 -15.19 -13.29 0.18
CA ALA A 35 -14.23 -12.31 -0.31
C ALA A 35 -13.06 -12.15 0.68
N ILE A 36 -11.87 -11.86 0.12
CA ILE A 36 -10.66 -11.65 0.89
C ILE A 36 -10.21 -10.22 0.67
N VAL A 37 -10.00 -9.48 1.75
CA VAL A 37 -9.52 -8.10 1.73
C VAL A 37 -8.27 -7.98 2.59
N VAL A 38 -7.29 -7.20 2.16
CA VAL A 38 -6.02 -7.00 2.86
C VAL A 38 -5.73 -5.52 3.07
N ALA A 39 -4.96 -5.23 4.11
CA ALA A 39 -4.31 -3.95 4.34
C ALA A 39 -2.98 -4.18 5.04
N ASN A 40 -2.03 -3.25 4.91
CA ASN A 40 -0.79 -3.28 5.68
C ASN A 40 -0.62 -2.01 6.53
N SER A 41 0.32 -2.09 7.46
CA SER A 41 0.60 -1.07 8.46
C SER A 41 1.23 0.21 7.92
N TYR A 42 1.63 0.26 6.65
CA TYR A 42 2.13 1.49 6.02
C TYR A 42 0.98 2.20 5.27
N GLY A 43 -0.02 1.45 4.82
CA GLY A 43 -1.28 1.98 4.31
C GLY A 43 -1.20 2.57 2.91
N LEU A 44 -2.26 3.30 2.52
CA LEU A 44 -2.44 4.01 1.24
C LEU A 44 -1.91 3.27 -0.01
N ALA A 45 -2.44 2.07 -0.24
CA ALA A 45 -2.14 1.24 -1.42
C ALA A 45 -0.67 0.82 -1.57
N TYR A 46 0.17 1.02 -0.54
CA TYR A 46 1.55 0.57 -0.57
C TYR A 46 1.65 -0.95 -0.65
N ILE A 47 2.46 -1.44 -1.58
CA ILE A 47 2.82 -2.83 -1.77
C ILE A 47 4.35 -2.83 -1.97
N PRO A 48 5.12 -3.60 -1.18
CA PRO A 48 6.57 -3.74 -1.38
C PRO A 48 6.91 -4.21 -2.80
N ASP A 49 8.15 -3.96 -3.23
CA ASP A 49 8.64 -4.50 -4.50
C ASP A 49 8.61 -6.04 -4.46
N GLY A 50 8.47 -6.70 -5.61
CA GLY A 50 8.36 -8.16 -5.69
C GLY A 50 7.01 -8.76 -5.25
N VAL A 51 6.25 -8.09 -4.37
CA VAL A 51 4.95 -8.60 -3.89
C VAL A 51 3.88 -8.50 -4.98
N GLN A 52 3.19 -9.62 -5.24
CA GLN A 52 2.00 -9.68 -6.08
C GLN A 52 0.80 -10.15 -5.25
N LEU A 53 -0.39 -9.63 -5.58
CA LEU A 53 -1.64 -10.07 -4.93
C LEU A 53 -2.47 -10.92 -5.87
N PRO A 54 -2.97 -12.09 -5.43
CA PRO A 54 -3.90 -12.89 -6.23
C PRO A 54 -5.11 -12.10 -6.72
N GLU A 55 -5.68 -12.50 -7.86
CA GLU A 55 -6.78 -11.80 -8.54
C GLU A 55 -7.98 -11.52 -7.63
N GLN A 56 -8.34 -12.48 -6.78
CA GLN A 56 -9.51 -12.43 -5.91
C GLN A 56 -9.35 -11.58 -4.63
N VAL A 57 -8.19 -10.94 -4.42
CA VAL A 57 -7.87 -10.23 -3.18
C VAL A 57 -8.15 -8.73 -3.32
N HIS A 58 -8.97 -8.15 -2.46
CA HIS A 58 -9.15 -6.70 -2.42
C HIS A 58 -8.08 -6.05 -1.54
N MET A 59 -7.64 -4.84 -1.88
CA MET A 59 -6.78 -4.05 -1.00
C MET A 59 -7.58 -2.86 -0.47
N ALA A 60 -7.88 -2.86 0.83
CA ALA A 60 -8.76 -1.86 1.46
C ALA A 60 -8.28 -0.43 1.21
N THR A 61 -6.97 -0.20 1.33
CA THR A 61 -6.36 1.13 1.20
C THR A 61 -6.13 1.57 -0.25
N ALA A 62 -6.37 0.70 -1.24
CA ALA A 62 -6.35 1.02 -2.67
C ALA A 62 -7.75 1.30 -3.24
N ASP A 63 -8.81 0.96 -2.50
CA ASP A 63 -10.18 1.06 -3.00
C ASP A 63 -10.60 2.52 -3.21
N LYS A 64 -10.84 2.89 -4.48
CA LYS A 64 -11.17 4.27 -4.88
C LYS A 64 -12.62 4.67 -4.58
N ALA A 65 -13.49 3.72 -4.23
CA ALA A 65 -14.84 4.03 -3.77
C ALA A 65 -14.82 4.67 -2.37
N ILE A 66 -13.78 4.38 -1.58
CA ILE A 66 -13.58 4.91 -0.24
C ILE A 66 -12.87 6.26 -0.33
N SER A 67 -13.37 7.26 0.41
CA SER A 67 -12.83 8.62 0.37
C SER A 67 -11.37 8.69 0.82
N ALA A 68 -10.64 9.71 0.37
CA ALA A 68 -9.25 9.91 0.78
C ALA A 68 -9.11 10.16 2.29
N GLY A 69 -10.01 10.95 2.88
CA GLY A 69 -10.02 11.22 4.33
C GLY A 69 -10.29 9.96 5.16
N GLU A 70 -11.22 9.11 4.71
CA GLU A 70 -11.52 7.85 5.38
C GLU A 70 -10.32 6.88 5.29
N ARG A 71 -9.70 6.71 4.12
CA ARG A 71 -8.47 5.90 4.01
C ARG A 71 -7.31 6.47 4.83
N ALA A 72 -7.18 7.79 4.92
CA ALA A 72 -6.18 8.47 5.75
C ALA A 72 -6.39 8.15 7.24
N SER A 73 -7.64 8.06 7.69
CA SER A 73 -7.98 7.73 9.08
C SER A 73 -7.60 6.30 9.50
N TRP A 74 -7.29 5.42 8.53
CA TRP A 74 -6.85 4.05 8.78
C TRP A 74 -5.36 3.82 8.56
N VAL A 75 -4.61 4.85 8.12
CA VAL A 75 -3.17 4.70 7.91
C VAL A 75 -2.53 4.26 9.23
N THR A 76 -1.57 3.34 9.17
CA THR A 76 -0.98 2.66 10.34
C THR A 76 -1.89 1.76 11.16
N TYR A 77 -3.14 1.52 10.73
CA TYR A 77 -4.12 0.67 11.40
C TYR A 77 -4.80 -0.31 10.41
N PRO A 78 -4.09 -1.34 9.93
CA PRO A 78 -4.59 -2.22 8.86
C PRO A 78 -5.83 -3.02 9.27
N ALA A 79 -5.96 -3.40 10.55
CA ALA A 79 -7.18 -4.04 11.04
C ALA A 79 -8.40 -3.11 10.96
N LEU A 80 -8.22 -1.80 11.19
CA LEU A 80 -9.28 -0.81 11.02
C LEU A 80 -9.60 -0.60 9.54
N ALA A 81 -8.59 -0.57 8.66
CA ALA A 81 -8.79 -0.46 7.22
C ALA A 81 -9.63 -1.60 6.64
N VAL A 82 -9.36 -2.84 7.06
CA VAL A 82 -10.14 -4.01 6.64
C VAL A 82 -11.58 -3.95 7.14
N GLN A 83 -11.80 -3.52 8.39
CA GLN A 83 -13.14 -3.32 8.94
C GLN A 83 -13.91 -2.21 8.22
N GLY A 84 -13.25 -1.08 7.99
CA GLY A 84 -13.82 0.06 7.28
C GLY A 84 -14.19 -0.28 5.83
N TRP A 85 -13.36 -1.05 5.13
CA TRP A 85 -13.69 -1.57 3.80
C TRP A 85 -14.97 -2.43 3.83
N ALA A 86 -15.08 -3.34 4.80
CA ALA A 86 -16.27 -4.18 4.92
C ALA A 86 -17.54 -3.36 5.22
N VAL A 87 -17.44 -2.35 6.08
CA VAL A 87 -18.53 -1.41 6.37
C VAL A 87 -18.94 -0.63 5.11
N HIS A 88 -17.98 -0.08 4.37
CA HIS A 88 -18.23 0.69 3.15
C HIS A 88 -18.96 -0.13 2.08
N HIS A 89 -18.56 -1.39 1.89
CA HIS A 89 -19.18 -2.30 0.93
C HIS A 89 -20.42 -3.02 1.46
N ASN A 90 -20.87 -2.71 2.68
CA ASN A 90 -22.01 -3.34 3.34
C ASN A 90 -21.91 -4.89 3.38
N VAL A 91 -20.70 -5.39 3.65
CA VAL A 91 -20.41 -6.82 3.82
C VAL A 91 -19.98 -7.13 5.24
N LYS A 92 -20.31 -8.34 5.72
CA LYS A 92 -19.94 -8.76 7.08
C LYS A 92 -18.60 -9.48 7.07
N LEU A 93 -17.68 -9.06 7.94
CA LEU A 93 -16.46 -9.82 8.21
C LEU A 93 -16.79 -11.08 9.01
N ARG A 94 -16.18 -12.19 8.58
CA ARG A 94 -16.17 -13.46 9.31
C ARG A 94 -14.97 -13.54 10.25
N ALA A 95 -13.80 -13.08 9.82
CA ALA A 95 -12.57 -13.14 10.59
C ALA A 95 -11.55 -12.07 10.16
N LEU A 96 -10.72 -11.63 11.11
CA LEU A 96 -9.41 -11.02 10.84
C LEU A 96 -8.31 -12.06 11.08
N ILE A 97 -7.28 -12.05 10.24
CA ILE A 97 -6.18 -13.02 10.24
C ILE A 97 -4.85 -12.25 10.20
N ALA A 98 -4.03 -12.47 11.23
CA ALA A 98 -2.68 -11.92 11.41
C ALA A 98 -2.00 -12.63 12.59
N THR A 99 -0.78 -12.27 12.98
CA THR A 99 -0.15 -12.78 14.21
C THR A 99 -0.81 -12.18 15.45
N ALA A 100 -0.53 -12.76 16.63
CA ALA A 100 -1.05 -12.26 17.90
C ALA A 100 -0.60 -10.81 18.20
N GLU A 101 0.67 -10.50 17.93
CA GLU A 101 1.26 -9.17 18.11
C GLU A 101 0.60 -8.13 17.21
N GLN A 102 0.41 -8.46 15.93
CA GLN A 102 -0.21 -7.56 14.94
C GLN A 102 -1.68 -7.23 15.24
N LEU A 103 -2.37 -8.08 16.02
CA LEU A 103 -3.76 -7.89 16.43
C LEU A 103 -3.93 -7.54 17.91
N ALA A 104 -2.84 -7.29 18.64
CA ALA A 104 -2.87 -7.02 20.07
C ALA A 104 -3.71 -5.79 20.41
N ASP A 105 -3.50 -4.68 19.69
CA ASP A 105 -4.18 -3.40 19.92
C ASP A 105 -5.49 -3.24 19.16
N SER A 106 -5.86 -4.25 18.36
CA SER A 106 -7.13 -4.28 17.64
C SER A 106 -8.22 -4.88 18.53
N ASN A 107 -9.36 -4.21 18.69
CA ASN A 107 -10.55 -4.77 19.35
C ASN A 107 -11.70 -4.90 18.33
N PRO A 108 -11.59 -5.85 17.38
CA PRO A 108 -12.61 -6.05 16.37
C PRO A 108 -13.82 -6.78 16.97
N ASP A 109 -15.03 -6.41 16.55
CA ASP A 109 -16.26 -7.16 16.86
C ASP A 109 -16.38 -8.48 16.04
N VAL A 110 -15.25 -8.99 15.55
CA VAL A 110 -15.15 -10.13 14.63
C VAL A 110 -14.10 -11.11 15.15
N ALA A 111 -14.24 -12.39 14.80
CA ALA A 111 -13.28 -13.42 15.21
C ALA A 111 -11.84 -13.09 14.77
N LYS A 112 -10.87 -13.27 15.67
CA LYS A 112 -9.44 -13.22 15.36
C LYS A 112 -8.94 -14.65 15.09
N ILE A 113 -8.27 -14.85 13.97
CA ILE A 113 -7.54 -16.09 13.64
C ILE A 113 -6.06 -15.76 13.70
N LEU A 114 -5.37 -16.31 14.69
CA LEU A 114 -3.98 -16.00 14.94
C LEU A 114 -3.08 -16.94 14.15
N LEU A 115 -2.18 -16.38 13.35
CA LEU A 115 -1.08 -17.10 12.72
C LEU A 115 -0.02 -17.42 13.77
N GLN A 116 0.40 -18.67 13.81
CA GLN A 116 1.60 -19.11 14.52
C GLN A 116 2.82 -18.95 13.60
N VAL A 117 4.01 -18.91 14.18
CA VAL A 117 5.27 -18.88 13.42
C VAL A 117 5.33 -20.03 12.41
N ASP A 118 4.97 -21.24 12.84
CA ASP A 118 4.95 -22.45 12.00
C ASP A 118 3.91 -22.40 10.85
N ASP A 119 2.98 -21.44 10.86
CA ASP A 119 2.05 -21.23 9.75
C ASP A 119 2.66 -20.38 8.62
N ILE A 120 3.68 -19.57 8.93
CA ILE A 120 4.31 -18.63 8.00
C ILE A 120 5.34 -19.40 7.17
N PRO A 121 5.19 -19.46 5.84
CA PRO A 121 6.18 -20.13 4.99
C PRO A 121 7.51 -19.38 4.95
N ASP A 122 8.57 -20.05 4.54
CA ASP A 122 9.90 -19.43 4.38
C ASP A 122 9.90 -18.30 3.32
N SER A 123 9.03 -18.41 2.31
CA SER A 123 8.85 -17.39 1.26
C SER A 123 7.38 -17.02 1.09
N GLY A 124 7.15 -15.71 1.01
CA GLY A 124 5.88 -15.05 0.73
C GLY A 124 5.60 -14.83 -0.76
N GLU A 125 6.44 -15.37 -1.64
CA GLU A 125 6.24 -15.23 -3.08
C GLU A 125 4.86 -15.70 -3.52
N MET A 126 4.19 -14.86 -4.30
CA MET A 126 2.86 -15.10 -4.83
C MET A 126 2.80 -14.67 -6.29
N VAL A 127 1.88 -15.29 -7.03
CA VAL A 127 1.58 -14.92 -8.41
C VAL A 127 0.24 -14.21 -8.45
N GLY A 128 0.18 -13.10 -9.17
CA GLY A 128 -1.05 -12.36 -9.38
C GLY A 128 -0.82 -11.00 -10.00
N ARG A 129 -1.56 -10.02 -9.50
CA ARG A 129 -1.52 -8.63 -9.97
C ARG A 129 -0.30 -7.93 -9.41
N SER A 130 0.37 -7.17 -10.27
CA SER A 130 1.43 -6.24 -9.87
C SER A 130 0.89 -5.15 -8.95
N ARG A 131 1.80 -4.44 -8.28
CA ARG A 131 1.46 -3.28 -7.43
C ARG A 131 0.64 -2.21 -8.17
N LEU A 132 0.95 -1.93 -9.45
CA LEU A 132 0.16 -1.01 -10.27
C LEU A 132 -1.22 -1.58 -10.56
N ALA A 133 -1.32 -2.86 -10.90
CA ALA A 133 -2.60 -3.50 -11.19
C ALA A 133 -3.54 -3.60 -9.96
N VAL A 134 -2.99 -3.63 -8.74
CA VAL A 134 -3.79 -3.52 -7.51
C VAL A 134 -4.19 -2.07 -7.23
N ALA A 135 -3.25 -1.13 -7.30
CA ALA A 135 -3.50 0.27 -6.92
C ALA A 135 -4.32 1.04 -7.97
N ASP A 136 -4.08 0.78 -9.25
CA ASP A 136 -4.74 1.45 -10.37
C ASP A 136 -4.93 0.51 -11.59
N PRO A 137 -5.92 -0.42 -11.52
CA PRO A 137 -6.15 -1.43 -12.56
C PRO A 137 -6.30 -0.84 -13.97
N ALA A 138 -7.01 0.28 -14.10
CA ALA A 138 -7.25 0.94 -15.37
C ALA A 138 -5.97 1.54 -15.98
N THR A 139 -5.01 1.97 -15.15
CA THR A 139 -3.70 2.44 -15.62
C THR A 139 -2.81 1.25 -16.02
N ALA A 140 -2.85 0.16 -15.25
CA ALA A 140 -2.13 -1.06 -15.58
C ALA A 140 -2.61 -1.67 -16.92
N GLU A 141 -3.92 -1.71 -17.15
CA GLU A 141 -4.50 -2.20 -18.40
C GLU A 141 -4.07 -1.35 -19.61
N ARG A 142 -4.11 -0.02 -19.46
CA ARG A 142 -3.61 0.90 -20.50
C ARG A 142 -2.12 0.71 -20.78
N LEU A 143 -1.31 0.49 -19.75
CA LEU A 143 0.12 0.20 -19.92
C LEU A 143 0.33 -1.12 -20.68
N ALA A 144 -0.43 -2.17 -20.34
CA ALA A 144 -0.37 -3.46 -21.03
C ALA A 144 -0.72 -3.36 -22.52
N GLN A 145 -1.60 -2.43 -22.90
CA GLN A 145 -1.97 -2.17 -24.30
C GLN A 145 -1.02 -1.19 -25.01
N THR A 146 -0.16 -0.48 -24.29
CA THR A 146 0.81 0.45 -24.87
C THR A 146 1.96 -0.32 -25.50
N PRO A 147 2.26 -0.18 -26.81
CA PRO A 147 3.45 -0.77 -27.42
C PRO A 147 4.76 -0.22 -26.83
N ASP A 148 5.83 -1.02 -26.83
CA ASP A 148 7.12 -0.62 -26.26
C ASP A 148 7.66 0.70 -26.84
N VAL A 149 7.48 0.93 -28.14
CA VAL A 149 7.88 2.16 -28.85
C VAL A 149 7.16 3.43 -28.36
N HIS A 150 6.10 3.29 -27.56
CA HIS A 150 5.30 4.39 -27.02
C HIS A 150 5.44 4.54 -25.51
N LEU A 151 6.25 3.72 -24.83
CA LEU A 151 6.39 3.76 -23.37
C LEU A 151 6.82 5.12 -22.84
N LEU A 152 7.82 5.76 -23.46
CA LEU A 152 8.29 7.08 -23.03
C LEU A 152 7.25 8.19 -23.22
N ALA A 153 6.27 8.02 -24.10
CA ALA A 153 5.19 9.00 -24.29
C ALA A 153 4.20 9.01 -23.11
N VAL A 154 4.26 8.00 -22.22
CA VAL A 154 3.47 7.94 -20.98
C VAL A 154 4.06 8.83 -19.88
N LEU A 155 5.36 9.09 -19.95
CA LEU A 155 6.10 9.90 -18.99
C LEU A 155 5.99 11.39 -19.34
N PRO A 156 6.25 12.30 -18.38
CA PRO A 156 6.50 13.71 -18.70
C PRO A 156 7.70 13.85 -19.66
N PRO A 157 7.94 15.03 -20.23
CA PRO A 157 9.21 15.31 -20.89
C PRO A 157 10.39 15.10 -19.92
N PRO A 158 11.53 14.59 -20.41
CA PRO A 158 12.71 14.43 -19.56
C PRO A 158 13.17 15.78 -19.02
N PRO A 159 13.77 15.82 -17.81
CA PRO A 159 14.35 17.04 -17.27
C PRO A 159 15.45 17.59 -18.19
N ALA A 160 15.62 18.92 -18.17
CA ALA A 160 16.66 19.58 -18.98
C ALA A 160 18.08 19.26 -18.49
N ASP A 161 18.22 18.95 -17.20
CA ASP A 161 19.46 18.41 -16.63
C ASP A 161 19.44 16.88 -16.77
N ALA A 162 20.47 16.33 -17.41
CA ALA A 162 20.62 14.90 -17.63
C ALA A 162 21.33 14.18 -16.46
N ALA A 163 21.74 14.90 -15.41
CA ALA A 163 22.32 14.28 -14.23
C ALA A 163 21.28 13.40 -13.52
N PRO A 164 21.60 12.13 -13.23
CA PRO A 164 20.67 11.26 -12.52
C PRO A 164 20.42 11.79 -11.10
N PRO A 165 19.17 11.76 -10.61
CA PRO A 165 18.86 12.17 -9.25
C PRO A 165 19.59 11.25 -8.25
N ALA A 166 20.11 11.83 -7.17
CA ALA A 166 20.73 11.06 -6.10
C ALA A 166 19.70 10.12 -5.46
N ASP A 167 20.05 8.84 -5.27
CA ASP A 167 19.16 7.92 -4.56
C ASP A 167 19.15 8.23 -3.05
N GLN A 168 18.06 8.82 -2.59
CA GLN A 168 17.82 9.18 -1.19
C GLN A 168 16.77 8.28 -0.53
N ARG A 169 16.34 7.18 -1.18
CA ARG A 169 15.25 6.33 -0.67
C ARG A 169 15.52 5.86 0.75
N PHE A 170 16.71 5.37 1.03
CA PHE A 170 17.10 4.96 2.39
C PHE A 170 16.91 6.09 3.42
N ARG A 171 17.42 7.29 3.11
CA ARG A 171 17.31 8.47 3.99
C ARG A 171 15.85 8.88 4.23
N LEU A 172 15.01 8.80 3.20
CA LEU A 172 13.59 9.17 3.25
C LEU A 172 12.71 8.07 3.85
N TRP A 173 13.17 6.82 3.85
CA TRP A 173 12.49 5.68 4.46
C TRP A 173 12.59 5.68 5.98
N LEU A 174 13.74 6.11 6.53
CA LEU A 174 13.97 6.16 7.98
C LEU A 174 12.85 6.92 8.74
N PRO A 175 12.40 8.12 8.33
CA PRO A 175 11.25 8.78 8.96
C PRO A 175 9.93 7.99 8.87
N VAL A 176 9.69 7.25 7.78
CA VAL A 176 8.49 6.40 7.63
C VAL A 176 8.51 5.31 8.70
N MET A 177 9.59 4.54 8.77
CA MET A 177 9.79 3.49 9.78
C MET A 177 9.72 4.03 11.21
N LYS A 178 10.34 5.19 11.47
CA LYS A 178 10.36 5.80 12.81
C LYS A 178 8.96 6.07 13.37
N THR A 179 7.99 6.39 12.51
CA THR A 179 6.60 6.58 12.95
C THR A 179 5.91 5.29 13.37
N MET A 180 6.41 4.14 12.92
CA MET A 180 5.92 2.80 13.28
C MET A 180 6.55 2.25 14.57
N ALA A 181 7.69 2.82 15.00
CA ALA A 181 8.44 2.35 16.16
C ALA A 181 7.80 2.72 17.52
N TYR A 182 6.78 3.59 17.55
CA TYR A 182 6.15 4.05 18.78
C TYR A 182 4.63 4.05 18.65
N ASP A 183 3.96 3.73 19.76
CA ASP A 183 2.51 3.79 19.85
C ASP A 183 2.03 5.22 20.22
N ASP A 184 2.12 6.16 19.26
CA ASP A 184 1.47 7.47 19.36
C ASP A 184 0.19 7.50 18.49
N PRO A 185 -1.01 7.71 19.06
CA PRO A 185 -2.25 7.78 18.29
C PRO A 185 -2.30 8.95 17.28
N ARG A 186 -1.34 9.89 17.36
CA ARG A 186 -1.20 11.01 16.43
C ARG A 186 -0.17 10.74 15.32
N ARG A 187 0.38 9.51 15.23
CA ARG A 187 1.42 9.14 14.25
C ARG A 187 0.97 9.25 12.78
N GLN A 188 -0.33 9.22 12.51
CA GLN A 188 -0.89 9.18 11.16
C GLN A 188 -0.46 10.36 10.27
N THR A 189 -0.57 11.61 10.76
CA THR A 189 -0.17 12.77 9.94
C THR A 189 1.34 12.80 9.67
N PRO A 190 2.23 12.68 10.68
CA PRO A 190 3.67 12.56 10.44
C PRO A 190 4.04 11.40 9.51
N HIS A 191 3.38 10.24 9.67
CA HIS A 191 3.58 9.07 8.80
C HIS A 191 3.25 9.40 7.34
N LEU A 192 2.05 9.97 7.09
CA LEU A 192 1.63 10.37 5.74
C LEU A 192 2.58 11.40 5.11
N GLN A 193 3.08 12.36 5.89
CA GLN A 193 4.01 13.37 5.40
C GLN A 193 5.37 12.76 5.04
N ALA A 194 5.93 11.92 5.91
CA ALA A 194 7.17 11.19 5.66
C ALA A 194 7.03 10.29 4.44
N PHE A 195 5.93 9.56 4.34
CA PHE A 195 5.71 8.60 3.27
C PHE A 195 5.46 9.28 1.93
N HIS A 196 4.74 10.41 1.92
CA HIS A 196 4.59 11.22 0.71
C HIS A 196 5.95 11.68 0.15
N ALA A 197 6.89 12.10 1.01
CA ALA A 197 8.23 12.50 0.57
C ALA A 197 9.01 11.32 -0.03
N TYR A 198 8.94 10.13 0.58
CA TYR A 198 9.54 8.92 0.03
C TYR A 198 8.92 8.55 -1.33
N VAL A 199 7.58 8.54 -1.43
CA VAL A 199 6.85 8.20 -2.66
C VAL A 199 7.19 9.15 -3.80
N ALA A 200 7.27 10.46 -3.53
CA ALA A 200 7.67 11.45 -4.54
C ALA A 200 9.10 11.20 -5.06
N HIS A 201 10.04 10.87 -4.16
CA HIS A 201 11.41 10.53 -4.55
C HIS A 201 11.51 9.21 -5.32
N ALA A 202 10.73 8.20 -4.92
CA ALA A 202 10.66 6.92 -5.62
C ALA A 202 10.06 7.07 -7.03
N GLN A 203 9.08 7.97 -7.19
CA GLN A 203 8.55 8.34 -8.50
C GLN A 203 9.63 8.99 -9.37
N GLU A 204 10.42 9.91 -8.84
CA GLU A 204 11.49 10.58 -9.57
C GLU A 204 12.54 9.58 -10.09
N LEU A 205 13.02 8.69 -9.22
CA LEU A 205 13.99 7.65 -9.59
C LEU A 205 13.43 6.71 -10.66
N ALA A 206 12.20 6.22 -10.50
CA ALA A 206 11.59 5.33 -11.49
C ALA A 206 11.41 6.02 -12.87
N GLY A 207 11.20 7.34 -12.88
CA GLY A 207 11.17 8.13 -14.11
C GLY A 207 12.54 8.18 -14.78
N ASN A 208 13.60 8.47 -14.00
CA ASN A 208 14.97 8.42 -14.50
C ASN A 208 15.35 7.03 -15.04
N ASP A 209 15.00 5.97 -14.33
CA ASP A 209 15.23 4.59 -14.75
C ASP A 209 14.54 4.29 -16.08
N ALA A 210 13.34 4.83 -16.31
CA ALA A 210 12.63 4.63 -17.56
C ALA A 210 13.29 5.34 -18.76
N TYR A 211 13.82 6.56 -18.56
CA TYR A 211 14.57 7.26 -19.61
C TYR A 211 15.92 6.62 -19.92
N THR A 212 16.54 5.96 -18.94
CA THR A 212 17.90 5.42 -19.03
C THR A 212 17.94 3.89 -19.19
N ALA A 213 16.78 3.23 -19.25
CA ALA A 213 16.66 1.78 -19.37
C ALA A 213 17.43 1.22 -20.59
N ALA A 214 18.16 0.13 -20.37
CA ALA A 214 19.02 -0.50 -21.37
C ALA A 214 18.24 -1.23 -22.48
N ASP A 215 17.02 -1.66 -22.19
CA ASP A 215 16.18 -2.42 -23.12
C ASP A 215 14.67 -2.15 -22.90
N PRO A 216 13.80 -2.51 -23.87
CA PRO A 216 12.36 -2.27 -23.76
C PRO A 216 11.67 -2.93 -22.55
N ALA A 217 12.13 -4.10 -22.11
CA ALA A 217 11.54 -4.78 -20.97
C ALA A 217 11.89 -4.07 -19.65
N ALA A 218 13.15 -3.62 -19.51
CA ALA A 218 13.57 -2.76 -18.41
C ALA A 218 12.81 -1.42 -18.41
N GLN A 219 12.63 -0.80 -19.58
CA GLN A 219 11.87 0.44 -19.73
C GLN A 219 10.41 0.26 -19.30
N ARG A 220 9.77 -0.85 -19.71
CA ARG A 220 8.39 -1.15 -19.31
C ARG A 220 8.25 -1.32 -17.80
N ARG A 221 9.17 -2.04 -17.14
CA ARG A 221 9.18 -2.19 -15.67
C ARG A 221 9.35 -0.85 -14.97
N ALA A 222 10.24 0.00 -15.46
CA ALA A 222 10.45 1.33 -14.90
C ALA A 222 9.22 2.24 -15.10
N VAL A 223 8.55 2.19 -16.25
CA VAL A 223 7.29 2.91 -16.49
C VAL A 223 6.16 2.40 -15.59
N ASP A 224 6.03 1.09 -15.40
CA ASP A 224 5.07 0.49 -14.44
C ASP A 224 5.32 1.03 -13.02
N GLY A 225 6.59 1.00 -12.57
CA GLY A 225 7.00 1.55 -11.29
C GLY A 225 6.71 3.05 -11.16
N TRP A 226 7.02 3.85 -12.18
CA TRP A 226 6.73 5.27 -12.19
C TRP A 226 5.22 5.56 -12.08
N LEU A 227 4.40 4.83 -12.84
CA LEU A 227 2.93 4.96 -12.78
C LEU A 227 2.38 4.60 -11.41
N TYR A 228 2.91 3.54 -10.80
CA TYR A 228 2.54 3.14 -9.44
C TYR A 228 2.88 4.23 -8.42
N TRP A 229 4.12 4.72 -8.42
CA TRP A 229 4.54 5.76 -7.48
C TRP A 229 3.80 7.08 -7.71
N LYS A 230 3.53 7.45 -8.96
CA LYS A 230 2.67 8.59 -9.31
C LYS A 230 1.26 8.43 -8.75
N HIS A 231 0.69 7.23 -8.84
CA HIS A 231 -0.62 6.95 -8.28
C HIS A 231 -0.63 7.13 -6.75
N LEU A 232 0.34 6.51 -6.07
CA LEU A 232 0.51 6.65 -4.62
C LEU A 232 0.74 8.09 -4.19
N ALA A 233 1.52 8.88 -4.95
CA ALA A 233 1.76 10.29 -4.67
C ALA A 233 0.44 11.07 -4.63
N GLY A 234 -0.44 10.81 -5.60
CA GLY A 234 -1.78 11.39 -5.67
C GLY A 234 -2.67 10.97 -4.49
N LEU A 235 -2.63 9.69 -4.08
CA LEU A 235 -3.38 9.21 -2.91
C LEU A 235 -2.91 9.90 -1.62
N HIS A 236 -1.61 10.02 -1.43
CA HIS A 236 -1.02 10.68 -0.25
C HIS A 236 -1.33 12.19 -0.22
N GLN A 237 -1.25 12.87 -1.37
CA GLN A 237 -1.59 14.27 -1.47
C GLN A 237 -3.06 14.52 -1.14
N ALA A 238 -3.97 13.68 -1.66
CA ALA A 238 -5.40 13.77 -1.34
C ALA A 238 -5.67 13.52 0.16
N ALA A 239 -5.04 12.51 0.74
CA ALA A 239 -5.15 12.21 2.18
C ALA A 239 -4.67 13.39 3.05
N LEU A 240 -3.51 13.99 2.71
CA LEU A 240 -2.96 15.14 3.44
C LEU A 240 -3.84 16.39 3.34
N ALA A 241 -4.48 16.60 2.18
CA ALA A 241 -5.42 17.71 1.99
C ALA A 241 -6.65 17.57 2.89
N GLU A 242 -7.28 16.39 2.94
CA GLU A 242 -8.46 16.10 3.77
C GLU A 242 -8.15 16.22 5.27
N VAL A 243 -7.01 15.68 5.71
CA VAL A 243 -6.56 15.81 7.11
C VAL A 243 -6.34 17.27 7.50
N SER A 244 -5.90 18.11 6.57
CA SER A 244 -5.68 19.54 6.82
C SER A 244 -7.00 20.32 6.90
N VAL A 245 -8.00 19.96 6.08
CA VAL A 245 -9.35 20.55 6.12
C VAL A 245 -10.08 20.17 7.41
N GLY A 246 -9.95 18.92 7.87
CA GLY A 246 -10.55 18.45 9.13
C GLY A 246 -10.05 19.17 10.39
N LYS A 247 -8.84 19.76 10.35
CA LYS A 247 -8.30 20.61 11.43
C LYS A 247 -8.89 22.04 11.45
N GLY A 248 -9.56 22.46 10.38
CA GLY A 248 -10.12 23.81 10.21
C GLY A 248 -11.61 23.95 10.47
N ALA A 249 -12.34 22.85 10.72
CA ALA A 249 -13.76 22.92 11.06
C ALA A 249 -13.93 23.33 12.54
N PRO A 250 -14.54 24.49 12.86
CA PRO A 250 -14.91 24.77 14.24
C PRO A 250 -15.90 23.71 14.71
N ILE A 251 -15.67 23.15 15.90
CA ILE A 251 -16.64 22.30 16.59
C ILE A 251 -17.90 23.16 16.78
N ARG A 252 -18.88 22.96 15.91
CA ARG A 252 -20.13 23.71 15.92
C ARG A 252 -21.11 22.95 16.80
N GLY A 253 -21.29 23.46 18.02
CA GLY A 253 -22.51 23.28 18.81
C GLY A 253 -22.53 22.11 19.78
N MET A 254 -22.07 22.36 21.01
CA MET A 254 -22.77 21.88 22.21
C MET A 254 -22.97 23.10 23.12
N THR A 255 -24.16 23.68 23.04
CA THR A 255 -24.82 24.47 24.08
C THR A 255 -26.21 23.90 24.24
#